data_AF-A0A662QCH2-F1
#
_entry.id   AF-A0A662QCH2-F1
#
_cell.length_a   1.000
_cell.length_b   1.000
_cell.length_c   1.000
_cell.angle_alpha   90.00
_cell.angle_beta   90.00
_cell.angle_gamma   90.00
#
_symmetry.space_group_name_H-M   'P 1'
#
loop_
_entity.id
_entity.type
_entity.pdbx_description
1 polymer ?
#
loop_
_entity_poly.entity_id
_entity_poly.type
_entity_poly.pdbx_seq_one_letter_code
_entity_poly.pdbx_strand_id
1 'polypeptide(L)'
;MIAGRQYRDLKERLLLYAEVMRLKRSGFGYKQISKIIKEKHGISLNPGMICNWIRGRYHPLGRRYNKLIEGPELAYVIGGWLGDGTLALDKREP
;
A
#
# COMPACT_ATOMS: atom_id res chain seq x y z
N MET A 1 -17.34 23.38 -23.75
CA MET A 1 -16.07 23.10 -23.05
C MET A 1 -16.13 21.70 -22.49
N ILE A 2 -15.45 20.75 -23.13
CA ILE A 2 -15.30 19.38 -22.60
C ILE A 2 -14.36 19.52 -21.41
N ALA A 3 -14.88 19.39 -20.19
CA ALA A 3 -14.05 19.39 -19.00
C ALA A 3 -13.08 18.21 -19.12
N GLY A 4 -11.85 18.50 -19.56
CA GLY A 4 -10.76 17.54 -19.55
C GLY A 4 -10.71 16.95 -18.16
N ARG A 5 -10.74 15.62 -18.05
CA ARG A 5 -10.65 14.92 -16.76
C ARG A 5 -9.40 15.42 -16.05
N GLN A 6 -9.57 16.36 -15.13
CA GLN A 6 -8.54 16.74 -14.17
C GLN A 6 -8.25 15.46 -13.39
N TYR A 7 -7.14 14.81 -13.72
CA TYR A 7 -6.68 13.66 -12.98
C TYR A 7 -6.35 14.16 -11.57
N ARG A 8 -7.14 13.73 -10.59
CA ARG A 8 -6.88 14.00 -9.17
C ARG A 8 -5.43 13.66 -8.84
N ASP A 9 -4.83 14.44 -7.96
CA ASP A 9 -3.48 14.22 -7.47
C ASP A 9 -3.33 12.78 -6.94
N LEU A 10 -2.14 12.21 -7.11
CA LEU A 10 -1.87 10.82 -6.75
C LEU A 10 -2.14 10.56 -5.26
N LYS A 11 -1.75 11.50 -4.40
CA LYS A 11 -1.93 11.41 -2.94
C LYS A 11 -3.41 11.37 -2.60
N GLU A 12 -4.20 12.24 -3.22
CA GLU A 12 -5.65 12.30 -3.00
C GLU A 12 -6.33 10.99 -3.43
N ARG A 13 -5.94 10.42 -4.58
CA ARG A 13 -6.48 9.14 -5.05
C ARG A 13 -6.16 7.99 -4.11
N LEU A 14 -4.95 7.97 -3.53
CA LEU A 14 -4.54 6.95 -2.56
C LEU A 14 -5.31 7.08 -1.24
N LEU A 15 -5.50 8.31 -0.74
CA LEU A 15 -6.29 8.56 0.46
C LEU A 15 -7.75 8.11 0.29
N LEU A 16 -8.37 8.47 -0.85
CA LEU A 16 -9.74 8.04 -1.16
C LEU A 16 -9.84 6.51 -1.25
N TYR A 17 -8.86 5.85 -1.84
CA TYR A 17 -8.83 4.39 -1.93
C TYR A 17 -8.72 3.73 -0.56
N ALA A 18 -7.81 4.19 0.30
CA ALA A 18 -7.65 3.68 1.66
C ALA A 18 -8.94 3.85 2.47
N GLU A 19 -9.60 5.00 2.36
CA GLU A 19 -10.87 5.27 3.04
C GLU A 19 -12.00 4.39 2.51
N VAL A 20 -12.10 4.19 1.18
CA VAL A 20 -13.06 3.24 0.58
C VAL A 20 -12.86 1.82 1.13
N MET A 21 -11.61 1.35 1.23
CA MET A 21 -11.30 0.04 1.79
C MET A 21 -11.64 -0.04 3.29
N ARG A 22 -11.42 1.03 4.06
CA ARG A 22 -11.80 1.11 5.47
C ARG A 22 -13.31 1.03 5.64
N LEU A 23 -14.07 1.84 4.91
CA LEU A 23 -15.53 1.85 4.97
C LEU A 23 -16.12 0.51 4.53
N LYS A 24 -15.53 -0.15 3.52
CA LYS A 24 -15.98 -1.48 3.12
C LYS A 24 -15.75 -2.51 4.24
N ARG A 25 -14.60 -2.46 4.93
CA ARG A 25 -14.32 -3.32 6.09
C ARG A 25 -15.28 -3.05 7.26
N SER A 26 -15.76 -1.82 7.42
CA SER A 26 -16.81 -1.47 8.40
C SER A 26 -18.23 -1.88 7.99
N GLY A 27 -18.42 -2.58 6.86
CA GLY A 27 -19.73 -3.12 6.46
C GLY A 27 -20.58 -2.22 5.55
N PHE A 28 -20.10 -1.04 5.15
CA PHE A 28 -20.90 -0.14 4.31
C PHE A 28 -21.09 -0.67 2.87
N GLY A 29 -22.29 -0.47 2.33
CA GLY A 29 -22.61 -0.73 0.93
C GLY A 29 -22.04 0.33 -0.03
N TYR A 30 -21.93 0.02 -1.32
CA TYR A 30 -21.25 0.90 -2.29
C TYR A 30 -21.89 2.30 -2.40
N LYS A 31 -23.22 2.39 -2.34
CA LYS A 31 -23.94 3.68 -2.36
C LYS A 31 -23.69 4.50 -1.09
N GLN A 32 -23.64 3.84 0.07
CA GLN A 32 -23.32 4.49 1.34
C GLN A 32 -21.88 5.01 1.35
N ILE A 33 -20.92 4.21 0.87
CA ILE A 33 -19.52 4.62 0.71
C ILE A 33 -19.43 5.86 -0.18
N SER A 34 -20.11 5.87 -1.34
CA SER A 34 -20.14 7.02 -2.24
C SER A 34 -20.68 8.28 -1.55
N LYS A 35 -21.77 8.15 -0.79
CA LYS A 35 -22.36 9.25 -0.01
C LYS A 35 -21.40 9.79 1.04
N ILE A 36 -20.80 8.92 1.85
CA ILE A 36 -19.85 9.30 2.92
C ILE A 36 -18.63 10.04 2.32
N ILE A 37 -18.08 9.53 1.21
CA ILE A 37 -16.95 10.18 0.55
C ILE A 37 -17.34 11.55 -0.01
N LYS A 38 -18.54 11.68 -0.57
CA LYS A 38 -19.06 12.97 -1.06
C LYS A 38 -19.24 13.97 0.08
N GLU A 39 -19.76 13.54 1.23
CA GLU A 39 -19.94 14.40 2.40
C GLU A 39 -18.61 14.84 3.01
N LYS A 40 -17.63 13.94 3.10
CA LYS A 40 -16.34 14.22 3.74
C LYS A 40 -15.34 14.97 2.86
N HIS A 41 -15.34 14.69 1.56
CA HIS A 41 -14.34 15.21 0.61
C HIS A 41 -14.94 16.11 -0.49
N GLY A 42 -16.27 16.28 -0.54
CA GLY A 42 -16.94 16.99 -1.64
C GLY A 42 -16.96 16.21 -2.96
N ILE A 43 -16.44 14.97 -2.98
CA ILE A 43 -16.19 14.20 -4.19
C ILE A 43 -17.19 13.07 -4.33
N SER A 44 -17.93 13.07 -5.45
CA SER A 44 -18.82 11.95 -5.78
C SER A 44 -18.05 10.86 -6.52
N LEU A 45 -17.78 9.73 -5.83
CA LEU A 45 -17.24 8.53 -6.47
C LEU A 45 -18.36 7.67 -7.06
N ASN A 46 -18.22 7.27 -8.32
CA ASN A 46 -19.17 6.36 -8.96
C ASN A 46 -19.17 5.00 -8.20
N PRO A 47 -20.34 4.46 -7.79
CA PRO A 47 -20.44 3.13 -7.19
C PRO A 47 -19.75 2.01 -7.97
N GLY A 48 -19.72 2.09 -9.31
CA GLY A 48 -18.99 1.13 -10.15
C GLY A 48 -17.47 1.22 -9.97
N MET A 49 -16.91 2.42 -9.77
CA MET A 49 -15.51 2.63 -9.46
C MET A 49 -15.15 2.06 -8.09
N ILE A 50 -16.01 2.30 -7.09
CA ILE A 50 -15.89 1.71 -5.75
C ILE A 50 -15.90 0.18 -5.82
N CYS A 51 -16.85 -0.41 -6.55
CA CYS A 51 -16.92 -1.85 -6.77
C CYS A 51 -15.63 -2.39 -7.42
N ASN A 52 -15.07 -1.70 -8.41
CA ASN A 52 -13.84 -2.12 -9.05
C ASN A 52 -12.61 -2.02 -8.14
N TRP A 53 -12.53 -1.00 -7.30
CA TRP A 53 -11.49 -0.88 -6.29
C TRP A 53 -11.57 -2.00 -5.25
N ILE A 54 -12.76 -2.29 -4.74
CA ILE A 54 -12.98 -3.34 -3.74
C ILE A 54 -12.68 -4.72 -4.31
N ARG A 55 -13.06 -4.97 -5.57
CA ARG A 55 -12.75 -6.22 -6.29
C ARG A 55 -11.30 -6.31 -6.79
N GLY A 56 -10.46 -5.31 -6.54
CA GLY A 56 -9.07 -5.28 -7.01
C GLY A 56 -8.90 -5.16 -8.54
N ARG A 57 -9.97 -4.88 -9.29
CA ARG A 57 -9.92 -4.75 -10.76
C ARG A 57 -9.19 -3.48 -11.21
N TYR A 58 -9.22 -2.44 -10.38
CA TYR A 58 -8.50 -1.20 -10.61
C TYR A 58 -7.77 -0.78 -9.34
N HIS A 59 -6.49 -0.39 -9.48
CA HIS A 59 -5.71 0.22 -8.43
C HIS A 59 -5.55 1.73 -8.70
N PRO A 60 -5.51 2.60 -7.67
CA PRO A 60 -5.31 4.04 -7.85
C PRO A 60 -4.00 4.39 -8.57
N LEU A 61 -2.97 3.54 -8.45
CA LEU A 61 -1.68 3.70 -9.12
C LEU A 61 -1.70 3.31 -10.62
N GLY A 62 -2.86 2.92 -11.16
CA GLY A 62 -3.03 2.58 -12.58
C GLY A 62 -2.99 1.08 -12.88
N ARG A 63 -3.10 0.74 -14.17
CA ARG A 63 -3.18 -0.64 -14.67
C ARG A 63 -1.85 -1.41 -14.62
N ARG A 64 -0.72 -0.70 -14.64
CA ARG A 64 0.65 -1.27 -14.65
C ARG A 64 1.37 -1.05 -13.32
N TYR A 65 0.63 -1.08 -12.21
CA TYR A 65 1.28 -1.06 -10.90
C TYR A 65 1.94 -2.42 -10.68
N ASN A 66 3.28 -2.45 -10.66
CA ASN A 66 4.04 -3.58 -10.17
C ASN A 66 3.76 -3.68 -8.67
N LYS A 67 2.80 -4.53 -8.30
CA LYS A 67 2.56 -4.89 -6.90
C LYS A 67 3.84 -5.56 -6.41
N LEU A 68 4.62 -4.86 -5.59
CA LEU A 68 5.71 -5.51 -4.83
C LEU A 68 5.02 -6.52 -3.92
N ILE A 69 5.24 -7.80 -4.21
CA ILE A 69 4.79 -8.89 -3.37
C ILE A 69 5.94 -9.12 -2.40
N GLU A 70 5.68 -8.99 -1.10
CA GLU A 70 6.66 -9.33 -0.08
C GLU A 70 7.05 -10.81 -0.27
N GLY A 71 8.34 -11.05 -0.41
CA GLY A 71 8.91 -12.37 -0.61
C GLY A 71 10.35 -12.42 -0.10
N PRO A 72 10.85 -13.60 0.29
CA PRO A 72 12.22 -13.78 0.79
C PRO A 72 13.30 -13.32 -0.22
N GLU A 73 12.96 -13.29 -1.51
CA GLU A 73 13.78 -12.77 -2.61
C GLU A 73 14.11 -11.26 -2.46
N LEU A 74 13.30 -10.50 -1.70
CA LEU A 74 13.31 -9.04 -1.73
C LEU A 74 14.22 -8.40 -0.68
N ALA A 75 14.62 -9.13 0.36
CA ALA A 75 15.44 -8.61 1.44
C ALA A 75 16.50 -9.63 1.87
N TYR A 76 17.77 -9.29 1.66
CA TYR A 76 18.89 -10.00 2.27
C TYR A 76 19.57 -9.08 3.30
N VAL A 77 20.00 -9.65 4.42
CA VAL A 77 20.79 -8.96 5.44
C VAL A 77 22.19 -9.56 5.41
N ILE A 78 23.22 -8.73 5.21
CA ILE A 78 24.62 -9.14 5.36
C ILE A 78 25.08 -8.71 6.75
N GLY A 79 25.38 -9.67 7.61
CA GLY A 79 25.99 -9.45 8.92
C GLY A 79 27.49 -9.79 8.87
N GLY A 80 28.32 -8.93 9.46
CA GLY A 80 29.74 -9.19 9.67
C GLY A 80 30.10 -8.97 11.13
N TRP A 81 30.92 -9.83 11.71
CA TRP A 81 31.43 -9.69 13.07
C TRP A 81 32.95 -9.62 13.02
N LEU A 82 33.54 -8.56 13.59
CA LEU A 82 34.98 -8.37 13.65
C LEU A 82 35.44 -8.74 15.07
N GLY A 83 36.04 -9.91 15.21
CA GLY A 83 36.75 -10.31 16.43
C GLY A 83 38.12 -9.64 16.49
N ASP A 84 38.62 -9.41 17.70
CA ASP A 84 39.94 -8.81 17.99
C ASP A 84 41.12 -9.78 17.79
N GLY A 85 40.85 -11.03 17.39
CA GLY A 85 41.87 -12.00 17.00
C GLY A 85 42.71 -12.53 18.16
N THR A 86 42.22 -12.47 19.40
CA THR A 86 42.98 -12.92 20.57
C THR A 86 43.18 -14.45 20.54
N LEU A 87 44.43 -14.90 20.39
CA LEU A 87 44.84 -16.30 20.46
C LEU A 87 44.81 -16.80 21.91
N ALA A 88 43.97 -17.80 22.19
CA ALA A 88 44.09 -18.60 23.40
C ALA A 88 45.33 -19.50 23.28
N LEU A 89 46.43 -19.10 23.92
CA LEU A 89 47.59 -19.97 24.07
C LEU A 89 47.22 -21.13 25.00
N ASP A 90 47.14 -22.34 24.44
CA ASP A 90 47.05 -23.58 25.20
C ASP A 90 48.33 -23.76 26.00
N LYS A 91 48.27 -23.51 27.32
CA LYS A 91 49.37 -23.82 28.23
C LYS A 91 49.34 -25.32 28.51
N ARG A 92 50.10 -26.09 27.74
CA ARG A 92 50.55 -27.41 28.21
C ARG A 92 51.68 -27.18 29.20
N GLU A 93 51.39 -27.41 30.48
CA GLU A 93 52.40 -27.43 31.52
C GLU A 93 53.32 -28.67 31.35
N PRO A 94 54.62 -28.55 31.69
CA PRO A 94 55.65 -29.56 31.44
C PRO A 94 55.55 -30.82 32.31
#